data_AF-A0A934KT76-F1
#
_entry.id   AF-A0A934KT76-F1
#
_cell.length_a   1.000
_cell.length_b   1.000
_cell.length_c   1.000
_cell.angle_alpha   90.00
_cell.angle_beta   90.00
_cell.angle_gamma   90.00
#
_symmetry.space_group_name_H-M   'P 1'
#
loop_
_entity.id
_entity.type
_entity.pdbx_description
1 polymer ?
#
loop_
_entity_poly.entity_id
_entity_poly.type
_entity_poly.pdbx_seq_one_letter_code
_entity_poly.pdbx_strand_id
1 'polypeptide(L)' 'TCLSCRAFFRRTVQRDESPKFLCKGDGKNPCEINERNRKKCKRCRFQACLTAGMKTDQVMSSEVKQTWF' A
#
# COMPACT_ATOMS: atom_id res chain seq x y z
N THR A 1 2.03 -3.54 11.93
CA THR A 1 2.57 -3.54 10.55
C THR A 1 3.47 -4.74 10.31
N CYS A 2 3.19 -5.59 9.31
CA CYS A 2 4.02 -6.77 8.97
C CYS A 2 4.91 -6.54 7.72
N LEU A 3 5.93 -7.39 7.53
CA LEU A 3 6.83 -7.36 6.36
C LEU A 3 6.07 -7.36 5.03
N SER A 4 5.01 -8.16 4.94
CA SER A 4 4.16 -8.23 3.73
C SER A 4 3.51 -6.87 3.41
N CYS A 5 2.98 -6.17 4.41
CA CYS A 5 2.36 -4.85 4.22
C CYS A 5 3.40 -3.78 3.87
N ARG A 6 4.59 -3.85 4.47
CA ARG A 6 5.70 -2.93 4.14
C ARG A 6 6.16 -3.09 2.69
N ALA A 7 6.33 -4.33 2.23
CA ALA A 7 6.70 -4.63 0.85
C ALA A 7 5.58 -4.35 -0.17
N PHE A 8 4.31 -4.49 0.24
CA PHE A 8 3.15 -4.09 -0.56
C PHE A 8 3.12 -2.58 -0.73
N PHE A 9 3.15 -1.82 0.36
CA PHE A 9 3.11 -0.36 0.35
C PHE A 9 4.21 0.24 -0.52
N ARG A 10 5.47 -0.21 -0.33
CA ARG A 10 6.60 0.23 -1.15
C ARG A 10 6.36 0.04 -2.64
N ARG A 11 5.91 -1.16 -3.06
CA ARG A 11 5.64 -1.46 -4.47
C ARG A 11 4.50 -0.64 -5.04
N THR A 12 3.44 -0.45 -4.25
CA THR A 12 2.29 0.36 -4.66
C THR A 12 2.69 1.81 -4.89
N VAL A 13 3.46 2.41 -3.99
CA VAL A 13 3.90 3.81 -4.12
C VAL A 13 4.90 3.96 -5.27
N GLN A 14 5.89 3.07 -5.38
CA GLN A 14 6.88 3.12 -6.47
C GLN A 14 6.28 2.94 -7.87
N ARG A 15 5.17 2.22 -7.99
CA ARG A 15 4.49 1.96 -9.28
C ARG A 15 3.31 2.89 -9.55
N ASP A 16 3.06 3.83 -8.64
CA ASP A 16 1.85 4.65 -8.62
C ASP A 16 0.57 3.81 -8.86
N GLU A 17 0.48 2.65 -8.20
CA GLU A 17 -0.63 1.70 -8.41
C GLU A 17 -1.85 2.07 -7.54
N SER A 18 -1.67 2.95 -6.54
CA SER A 18 -2.70 3.28 -5.55
C SER A 18 -4.00 3.83 -6.14
N PRO A 19 -4.00 4.70 -7.18
CA PRO A 19 -5.22 5.24 -7.78
C PRO A 19 -6.04 4.16 -8.52
N LYS A 20 -5.39 3.08 -8.97
CA LYS A 20 -6.03 1.97 -9.69
C LYS A 20 -6.76 1.01 -8.75
N PHE A 21 -6.61 1.17 -7.44
CA PHE A 21 -7.21 0.26 -6.48
C PHE A 21 -8.68 0.59 -6.24
N LEU A 22 -9.53 -0.31 -6.70
CA LEU A 22 -10.96 -0.25 -6.43
C LEU A 22 -11.33 -1.19 -5.27
N CYS A 23 -12.14 -0.69 -4.35
CA CYS A 23 -12.79 -1.52 -3.35
C CYS A 23 -14.04 -2.16 -3.98
N LYS A 24 -14.21 -3.48 -3.78
CA LYS A 24 -15.40 -4.21 -4.27
C LYS A 24 -16.54 -4.30 -3.24
N GLY A 25 -16.37 -3.71 -2.06
CA GLY A 25 -17.41 -3.68 -1.02
C GLY A 25 -18.38 -2.52 -1.21
N ASP A 26 -19.34 -2.39 -0.29
CA ASP A 26 -20.46 -1.43 -0.34
C ASP A 26 -20.06 0.06 -0.22
N GLY A 27 -18.77 0.39 -0.25
CA GLY A 27 -18.23 1.75 -0.19
C GLY A 27 -18.40 2.47 1.16
N LYS A 28 -19.30 2.00 2.03
CA LYS A 28 -19.62 2.63 3.32
C LYS A 28 -18.61 2.30 4.42
N ASN A 29 -18.04 1.10 4.41
CA ASN A 29 -17.10 0.63 5.43
C ASN A 29 -15.81 0.09 4.81
N PRO A 30 -14.64 0.34 5.41
CA PRO A 30 -13.39 -0.28 4.96
C PRO A 30 -13.48 -1.80 5.14
N CYS A 31 -12.96 -2.56 4.17
CA CYS A 31 -12.84 -4.01 4.33
C CYS A 31 -11.93 -4.34 5.52
N GLU A 32 -12.31 -5.33 6.32
CA GLU A 32 -11.47 -5.87 7.37
C GLU A 32 -10.19 -6.50 6.77
N ILE A 33 -9.01 -6.08 7.23
CA ILE A 33 -7.72 -6.54 6.71
C ILE A 33 -6.99 -7.39 7.77
N ASN A 34 -7.07 -8.70 7.57
CA ASN A 34 -6.40 -9.77 8.30
C ASN A 34 -5.42 -10.52 7.39
N GLU A 35 -4.56 -11.36 7.97
CA GLU A 35 -3.51 -12.07 7.22
C GLU A 35 -4.03 -12.95 6.08
N ARG A 36 -5.23 -13.52 6.26
CA ARG A 36 -5.92 -14.39 5.29
C ARG A 36 -6.61 -13.59 4.18
N ASN A 37 -7.18 -12.42 4.49
CA ASN A 37 -8.06 -11.67 3.58
C ASN A 37 -7.39 -10.42 2.96
N ARG A 38 -6.18 -10.02 3.39
CA ARG A 38 -5.44 -8.84 2.90
C ARG A 38 -5.20 -8.80 1.39
N LYS A 39 -5.33 -9.93 0.68
CA LYS A 39 -5.23 -9.98 -0.79
C LYS A 39 -6.56 -9.62 -1.49
N LYS A 40 -7.70 -9.66 -0.79
CA LYS A 40 -9.04 -9.44 -1.36
C LYS A 40 -9.26 -7.99 -1.79
N CYS A 41 -8.76 -7.02 -1.02
CA CYS A 41 -8.95 -5.60 -1.32
C CYS A 41 -7.62 -4.83 -1.20
N LYS A 42 -7.00 -4.55 -2.34
CA LYS A 42 -5.77 -3.72 -2.40
C LYS A 42 -6.03 -2.30 -1.89
N ARG A 43 -7.21 -1.73 -2.18
CA ARG A 43 -7.59 -0.36 -1.75
C ARG A 43 -7.63 -0.22 -0.23
N CYS A 44 -8.40 -1.07 0.44
CA CYS A 44 -8.53 -1.04 1.90
C CYS A 44 -7.23 -1.45 2.59
N ARG A 45 -6.46 -2.38 2.00
CA ARG A 45 -5.12 -2.70 2.51
C ARG A 45 -4.17 -1.49 2.45
N PHE A 46 -4.17 -0.75 1.34
CA PHE A 46 -3.36 0.46 1.20
C PHE A 46 -3.81 1.54 2.19
N GLN A 47 -5.11 1.75 2.33
CA GLN A 47 -5.68 2.67 3.32
C GLN A 47 -5.25 2.30 4.75
N ALA A 48 -5.33 1.02 5.12
CA ALA A 48 -4.89 0.54 6.43
C ALA A 48 -3.39 0.77 6.67
N CYS A 49 -2.56 0.70 5.62
CA CYS A 49 -1.14 1.04 5.71
C CYS A 49 -0.93 2.53 6.01
N LEU A 50 -1.71 3.41 5.37
CA LEU A 50 -1.70 4.85 5.64
C LEU A 50 -2.17 5.14 7.08
N THR A 51 -3.28 4.53 7.52
CA THR A 51 -3.80 4.65 8.89
C THR A 51 -2.80 4.15 9.93
N ALA A 52 -2.02 3.12 9.61
CA ALA A 52 -0.93 2.62 10.45
C ALA A 52 0.33 3.51 10.44
N GLY A 53 0.31 4.67 9.77
CA GLY A 53 1.38 5.66 9.76
C GLY A 53 2.43 5.47 8.66
N MET A 54 2.20 4.60 7.67
CA MET A 54 3.08 4.57 6.49
C MET A 54 2.81 5.80 5.64
N LYS A 55 3.87 6.54 5.28
CA LYS A 55 3.74 7.73 4.45
C LYS A 55 4.40 7.53 3.08
N THR A 56 3.76 8.05 2.04
CA THR A 56 4.20 7.90 0.65
C THR A 56 5.51 8.63 0.36
N ASP A 57 5.73 9.78 1.01
CA ASP A 57 6.96 10.59 0.93
C ASP A 57 8.21 9.86 1.46
N GLN A 58 8.03 8.92 2.39
CA GLN A 58 9.11 8.12 2.95
C GLN A 58 9.53 6.95 2.05
N VAL A 59 8.80 6.71 0.96
CA VAL A 59 9.15 5.69 -0.03
C VAL A 59 10.00 6.36 -1.10
N MET A 60 11.32 6.18 -1.00
CA MET A 60 12.26 6.67 -2.01
C MET A 60 11.80 6.25 -3.40
N SER A 61 11.54 7.24 -4.25
CA SER A 61 11.32 7.04 -5.67
C SER A 61 12.56 6.35 -6.26
N SER A 62 12.36 5.41 -7.16
CA SER A 62 13.43 4.57 -7.74
C SER A 62 14.56 5.36 -8.41
N GLU A 63 14.36 6.66 -8.66
CA GLU A 63 15.33 7.56 -9.27
C GLU A 63 16.56 7.84 -8.38
N VAL A 64 16.47 7.65 -7.06
CA VAL A 64 17.58 7.90 -6.13
C VAL A 64 18.54 6.70 -6.00
N LYS A 65 18.31 5.61 -6.74
CA LYS A 65 19.11 4.37 -6.59
C LYS A 65 20.33 4.24 -7.51
N GLN A 66 20.67 5.23 -8.34
CA GLN A 66 21.80 5.10 -9.28
C GLN A 66 22.66 6.35 -9.39
N THR A 67 23.17 6.87 -8.28
CA THR A 67 24.45 7.59 -8.30
C THR A 67 25.31 7.13 -7.12
N TRP A 68 25.68 5.84 -7.14
CA TRP A 68 26.89 5.42 -6.43
C TRP A 68 28.02 5.55 -7.47
N PHE A 69 28.94 6.48 -7.22
CA PHE A 69 30.17 6.68 -8.00
C PHE A 69 30.98 5.39 -8.13
#